data_AF-A0A5E4KKC8-F1
#
_entry.id   AF-A0A5E4KKC8-F1
#
_cell.length_a   1.000
_cell.length_b   1.000
_cell.length_c   1.000
_cell.angle_alpha   90.00
_cell.angle_beta   90.00
_cell.angle_gamma   90.00
#
_symmetry.space_group_name_H-M   'P 1'
#
loop_
_entity.id
_entity.type
_entity.pdbx_description
1 polymer ?
#
loop_
_entity_poly.entity_id
_entity_poly.type
_entity_poly.pdbx_seq_one_letter_code
_entity_poly.pdbx_strand_id
1 'polypeptide(L)'
;MNKELKEKIIKSLKKFEETLTIIQRGLDFLIFQLILFPLLFIPRFILEWAVESASLTLQIIIITIFFCLMVFLIWVIATTNNRAKFIERIQKSGIWAVVYPVWVLFISIYWFTSLFYLLYENGLVDIKPIDQGYGVTFSKLQDFFLWHFLEAIPVFNVPDTLLFKNPYIYIDHLSGWLLLAFKVVVIAPIIATILIAIESRKQPDTLDFKTMQLTGDYYSAPDGSEIRKFMDMNRGGLAHCTLPPEGISIPVAHKTVEEIWFFIQGNGQVWRKQGDREEVVDVDPGTCLTIPTGTHFQFRNTGSESLSFIIATMPPWPGKQEAVKVQKGYWELRR
;
A
#
# COMPACT_ATOMS: atom_id res chain seq x y z
N MET A 1 39.54 -35.93 -17.91
CA MET A 1 38.25 -36.12 -17.19
C MET A 1 37.16 -36.33 -18.24
N ASN A 2 36.49 -37.49 -18.26
CA ASN A 2 35.45 -37.79 -19.26
C ASN A 2 34.22 -36.88 -19.06
N LYS A 3 33.59 -36.44 -20.15
CA LYS A 3 32.39 -35.59 -20.19
C LYS A 3 31.28 -36.13 -19.27
N GLU A 4 31.10 -37.44 -19.23
CA GLU A 4 30.12 -38.13 -18.38
C GLU A 4 30.40 -37.94 -16.86
N LEU A 5 31.67 -37.93 -16.46
CA LEU A 5 32.06 -37.70 -15.06
C LEU A 5 31.80 -36.24 -14.64
N LYS A 6 32.03 -35.28 -15.56
CA LYS A 6 31.75 -33.86 -15.34
C LYS A 6 30.24 -33.59 -15.18
N GLU A 7 29.41 -34.23 -16.00
CA GLU A 7 27.94 -34.11 -15.89
C GLU A 7 27.40 -34.73 -14.59
N LYS A 8 27.92 -35.89 -14.17
CA LYS A 8 27.55 -36.50 -12.88
C LYS A 8 27.90 -35.60 -11.68
N ILE A 9 29.08 -34.96 -11.71
CA ILE A 9 29.51 -34.03 -10.66
C ILE A 9 28.60 -32.79 -10.61
N ILE A 10 28.31 -32.16 -11.76
CA ILE A 10 27.44 -30.98 -11.83
C ILE A 10 26.03 -31.30 -11.31
N LYS A 11 25.48 -32.46 -11.68
CA LYS A 11 24.14 -32.89 -11.21
C LYS A 11 24.13 -33.12 -9.69
N SER A 12 25.20 -33.68 -9.14
CA SER A 12 25.34 -33.90 -7.70
C SER A 12 25.45 -32.57 -6.93
N LEU A 13 26.23 -31.61 -7.46
CA LEU A 13 26.36 -30.27 -6.88
C LEU A 13 25.04 -29.51 -6.87
N LYS A 14 24.28 -29.53 -7.98
CA LYS A 14 22.94 -28.91 -8.03
C LYS A 14 21.98 -29.51 -7.01
N LYS A 15 21.95 -30.85 -6.89
CA LYS A 15 21.11 -31.54 -5.90
C LYS A 15 21.52 -31.17 -4.46
N PHE A 16 22.81 -30.98 -4.22
CA PHE A 16 23.33 -30.55 -2.92
C PHE A 16 22.94 -29.09 -2.61
N GLU A 17 23.07 -28.18 -3.58
CA GLU A 17 22.60 -26.79 -3.47
C GLU A 17 21.08 -26.71 -3.21
N GLU A 18 20.27 -27.52 -3.91
CA GLU A 18 18.83 -27.63 -3.66
C GLU A 18 18.54 -28.09 -2.23
N THR A 19 19.27 -29.11 -1.74
CA THR A 19 19.12 -29.63 -0.37
C THR A 19 19.50 -28.57 0.67
N LEU A 20 20.62 -27.86 0.47
CA LEU A 20 21.04 -26.76 1.34
C LEU A 20 20.02 -25.62 1.35
N THR A 21 19.43 -25.30 0.20
CA THR A 21 18.39 -24.26 0.09
C THR A 21 17.14 -24.65 0.89
N ILE A 22 16.73 -25.92 0.85
CA ILE A 22 15.61 -26.43 1.64
C ILE A 22 15.92 -26.35 3.14
N ILE A 23 17.12 -26.77 3.55
CA ILE A 23 17.56 -26.71 4.95
C ILE A 23 17.60 -25.26 5.43
N GLN A 24 18.15 -24.34 4.64
CA GLN A 24 18.21 -22.91 4.96
C GLN A 24 16.81 -22.32 5.15
N ARG A 25 15.86 -22.61 4.23
CA ARG A 25 14.46 -22.16 4.39
C ARG A 25 13.80 -22.72 5.64
N GLY A 26 14.08 -23.97 6.00
CA GLY A 26 13.61 -24.58 7.25
C GLY A 26 14.19 -23.89 8.49
N LEU A 27 15.49 -23.57 8.46
CA LEU A 27 16.17 -22.86 9.53
C LEU A 27 15.66 -21.42 9.68
N ASP A 28 15.49 -20.71 8.57
CA ASP A 28 14.93 -19.35 8.52
C ASP A 28 13.50 -19.33 9.08
N PHE A 29 12.69 -20.35 8.76
CA PHE A 29 11.34 -20.51 9.32
C PHE A 29 11.36 -20.77 10.83
N LEU A 30 12.29 -21.61 11.32
CA LEU A 30 12.45 -21.89 12.74
C LEU A 30 12.89 -20.63 13.51
N ILE A 31 13.90 -19.91 13.00
CA ILE A 31 14.38 -18.65 13.56
C ILE A 31 13.25 -17.61 13.56
N PHE A 32 12.47 -17.55 12.49
CA PHE A 32 11.31 -16.69 12.39
C PHE A 32 10.27 -16.99 13.49
N GLN A 33 9.94 -18.25 13.74
CA GLN A 33 9.03 -18.63 14.84
C GLN A 33 9.62 -18.28 16.21
N LEU A 34 10.92 -18.52 16.41
CA LEU A 34 11.62 -18.19 17.66
C LEU A 34 11.67 -16.69 17.95
N ILE A 35 11.65 -15.83 16.93
CA ILE A 35 11.63 -14.37 17.08
C ILE A 35 10.19 -13.86 17.19
N LEU A 36 9.28 -14.33 16.33
CA LEU A 36 7.92 -13.82 16.27
C LEU A 36 7.11 -14.18 17.51
N PHE A 37 7.30 -15.39 18.06
CA PHE A 37 6.54 -15.84 19.22
C PHE A 37 6.78 -14.94 20.45
N PRO A 38 8.03 -14.68 20.90
CA PRO A 38 8.29 -13.71 21.96
C PRO A 38 7.67 -12.33 21.70
N LEU A 39 7.78 -11.82 20.46
CA LEU A 39 7.27 -10.50 20.09
C LEU A 39 5.74 -10.39 20.18
N LEU A 40 5.01 -11.49 19.94
CA LEU A 40 3.55 -11.52 20.01
C LEU A 40 3.02 -11.87 21.41
N PHE A 41 3.73 -12.68 22.19
CA PHE A 41 3.18 -13.23 23.44
C PHE A 41 3.71 -12.53 24.70
N ILE A 42 4.98 -12.12 24.75
CA ILE A 42 5.55 -11.46 25.93
C ILE A 42 4.79 -10.17 26.28
N PRO A 43 4.48 -9.27 25.33
CA PRO A 43 3.70 -8.06 25.61
C PRO A 43 2.36 -8.36 26.29
N ARG A 44 1.66 -9.40 25.84
CA ARG A 44 0.39 -9.83 26.42
C ARG A 44 0.56 -10.17 27.90
N PHE A 45 1.51 -11.04 28.24
CA PHE A 45 1.74 -11.46 29.62
C PHE A 45 2.16 -10.31 30.54
N ILE A 46 3.01 -9.40 30.05
CA ILE A 46 3.44 -8.23 30.84
C ILE A 46 2.23 -7.33 31.14
N LEU A 47 1.39 -7.08 30.12
CA LEU A 47 0.24 -6.18 30.23
C LEU A 47 -0.91 -6.79 31.06
N GLU A 48 -1.16 -8.09 30.93
CA GLU A 48 -2.12 -8.85 31.75
C GLU A 48 -1.68 -8.86 33.22
N TRP A 49 -0.43 -9.23 33.50
CA TRP A 49 0.13 -9.17 34.85
C TRP A 49 0.08 -7.75 35.44
N ALA A 50 0.38 -6.73 34.63
CA ALA A 50 0.33 -5.35 35.09
C ALA A 50 -1.07 -5.00 35.62
N VAL A 51 -2.11 -5.22 34.82
CA VAL A 51 -3.48 -4.81 35.22
C VAL A 51 -4.10 -5.68 36.30
N GLU A 52 -3.71 -6.96 36.40
CA GLU A 52 -4.29 -7.88 37.40
C GLU A 52 -3.54 -7.88 38.74
N SER A 53 -2.22 -7.63 38.73
CA SER A 53 -1.37 -7.87 39.91
C SER A 53 -0.49 -6.68 40.33
N ALA A 54 -0.21 -5.72 39.45
CA ALA A 54 0.67 -4.61 39.79
C ALA A 54 -0.07 -3.48 40.54
N SER A 55 0.69 -2.61 41.21
CA SER A 55 0.15 -1.38 41.79
C SER A 55 -0.30 -0.40 40.70
N LEU A 56 -1.25 0.49 41.01
CA LEU A 56 -1.78 1.49 40.07
C LEU A 56 -0.67 2.33 39.42
N THR A 57 0.34 2.75 40.18
CA THR A 57 1.48 3.51 39.64
C THR A 57 2.25 2.70 38.60
N LEU A 58 2.50 1.42 38.88
CA LEU A 58 3.24 0.54 37.98
C LEU A 58 2.41 0.20 36.73
N GLN A 59 1.09 0.00 36.89
CA GLN A 59 0.14 -0.15 35.78
C GLN A 59 0.24 1.04 34.81
N ILE A 60 0.13 2.27 35.33
CA ILE A 60 0.19 3.50 34.53
C ILE A 60 1.53 3.59 33.79
N ILE A 61 2.65 3.32 34.47
CA ILE A 61 3.98 3.35 33.86
C ILE A 61 4.09 2.33 32.71
N ILE A 62 3.72 1.08 32.94
CA ILE A 62 3.82 0.01 31.94
C ILE A 62 2.91 0.33 30.74
N ILE A 63 1.65 0.70 30.98
CA ILE A 63 0.69 1.05 29.92
C ILE A 63 1.19 2.25 29.11
N THR A 64 1.84 3.23 29.73
CA THR A 64 2.43 4.39 29.04
C THR A 64 3.62 3.99 28.16
N ILE A 65 4.48 3.08 28.62
CA ILE A 65 5.60 2.56 27.81
C ILE A 65 5.06 1.84 26.57
N PHE A 66 4.05 0.98 26.74
CA PHE A 66 3.41 0.28 25.62
C PHE A 66 2.62 1.23 24.71
N PHE A 67 2.06 2.32 25.24
CA PHE A 67 1.44 3.37 24.43
C PHE A 67 2.46 3.99 23.47
N CYS A 68 3.63 4.39 23.98
CA CYS A 68 4.70 4.96 23.15
C CYS A 68 5.17 3.98 22.07
N LEU A 69 5.32 2.69 22.42
CA LEU A 69 5.65 1.64 21.46
C LEU A 69 4.57 1.50 20.38
N MET A 70 3.31 1.42 20.78
CA MET A 70 2.17 1.30 19.85
C MET A 70 2.11 2.49 18.89
N VAL A 71 2.21 3.72 19.42
CA VAL A 71 2.20 4.95 18.61
C VAL A 71 3.36 4.97 17.62
N PHE A 72 4.56 4.58 18.05
CA PHE A 72 5.72 4.48 17.16
C PHE A 72 5.48 3.46 16.03
N LEU A 73 4.97 2.27 16.35
CA LEU A 73 4.66 1.23 15.36
C LEU A 73 3.58 1.69 14.37
N ILE A 74 2.53 2.35 14.85
CA ILE A 74 1.49 2.90 13.97
C ILE A 74 2.06 4.02 13.11
N TRP A 75 2.91 4.91 13.65
CA TRP A 75 3.50 6.02 12.90
C TRP A 75 4.27 5.58 11.66
N VAL A 76 4.96 4.44 11.73
CA VAL A 76 5.67 3.81 10.60
C VAL A 76 4.73 3.49 9.43
N ILE A 77 3.44 3.22 9.70
CA ILE A 77 2.43 2.87 8.68
C ILE A 77 1.25 3.85 8.59
N ALA A 78 1.28 4.96 9.34
CA ALA A 78 0.14 5.88 9.44
C ALA A 78 -0.12 6.66 8.13
N THR A 79 0.94 7.12 7.46
CA THR A 79 0.82 7.96 6.26
C THR A 79 1.13 7.19 4.99
N THR A 80 0.65 7.69 3.84
CA THR A 80 0.96 7.10 2.52
C THR A 80 2.47 7.09 2.25
N ASN A 81 3.17 8.17 2.58
CA ASN A 81 4.62 8.28 2.40
C ASN A 81 5.40 7.32 3.32
N ASN A 82 5.02 7.24 4.61
CA ASN A 82 5.69 6.32 5.54
C ASN A 82 5.46 4.87 5.13
N ARG A 83 4.23 4.51 4.72
CA ARG A 83 3.90 3.18 4.18
C ARG A 83 4.70 2.85 2.93
N ALA A 84 4.82 3.77 1.98
CA ALA A 84 5.59 3.53 0.76
C ALA A 84 7.06 3.23 1.09
N LYS A 85 7.70 4.04 1.94
CA LYS A 85 9.09 3.82 2.40
C LYS A 85 9.25 2.50 3.16
N PHE A 86 8.27 2.16 3.99
CA PHE A 86 8.26 0.92 4.75
C PHE A 86 8.16 -0.30 3.82
N ILE A 87 7.21 -0.29 2.88
CA ILE A 87 7.00 -1.37 1.92
C ILE A 87 8.23 -1.55 1.02
N GLU A 88 8.84 -0.46 0.54
CA GLU A 88 10.08 -0.53 -0.27
C GLU A 88 11.21 -1.23 0.48
N ARG A 89 11.38 -0.94 1.79
CA ARG A 89 12.39 -1.59 2.63
C ARG A 89 12.12 -3.08 2.86
N ILE A 90 10.85 -3.45 2.97
CA ILE A 90 10.40 -4.78 3.42
C ILE A 90 10.03 -5.73 2.29
N GLN A 91 9.72 -5.23 1.09
CA GLN A 91 9.47 -6.05 -0.11
C GLN A 91 10.61 -7.02 -0.38
N LYS A 92 11.87 -6.62 -0.14
CA LYS A 92 13.04 -7.50 -0.28
C LYS A 92 12.99 -8.76 0.59
N SER A 93 12.19 -8.76 1.65
CA SER A 93 12.13 -9.85 2.63
C SER A 93 10.75 -10.49 2.74
N GLY A 94 9.81 -10.18 1.82
CA GLY A 94 8.57 -10.91 1.53
C GLY A 94 7.55 -11.10 2.67
N ILE A 95 7.94 -11.83 3.72
CA ILE A 95 7.09 -12.21 4.87
C ILE A 95 6.81 -11.03 5.81
N TRP A 96 7.76 -10.09 5.93
CA TRP A 96 7.67 -8.96 6.87
C TRP A 96 6.53 -7.98 6.54
N ALA A 97 6.08 -7.94 5.28
CA ALA A 97 4.94 -7.13 4.86
C ALA A 97 3.62 -7.56 5.51
N VAL A 98 3.52 -8.82 5.94
CA VAL A 98 2.34 -9.38 6.64
C VAL A 98 2.58 -9.40 8.16
N VAL A 99 3.79 -9.78 8.56
CA VAL A 99 4.14 -9.97 9.98
C VAL A 99 4.06 -8.67 10.76
N TYR A 100 4.52 -7.58 10.17
CA TYR A 100 4.52 -6.29 10.84
C TYR A 100 3.10 -5.77 11.13
N PRO A 101 2.17 -5.68 10.14
CA PRO A 101 0.78 -5.31 10.43
C PRO A 101 0.11 -6.20 11.49
N VAL A 102 0.38 -7.52 11.47
CA VAL A 102 -0.11 -8.46 12.49
C VAL A 102 0.46 -8.12 13.87
N TRP A 103 1.75 -7.80 13.94
CA TRP A 103 2.38 -7.41 15.20
C TRP A 103 1.83 -6.09 15.75
N VAL A 104 1.65 -5.08 14.90
CA VAL A 104 1.01 -3.81 15.28
C VAL A 104 -0.41 -4.04 15.79
N LEU A 105 -1.18 -4.92 15.14
CA LEU A 105 -2.53 -5.28 15.57
C LEU A 105 -2.52 -5.84 16.99
N PHE A 106 -1.71 -6.86 17.27
CA PHE A 106 -1.68 -7.51 18.59
C PHE A 106 -1.19 -6.58 19.69
N ILE A 107 -0.12 -5.81 19.45
CA ILE A 107 0.34 -4.79 20.42
C ILE A 107 -0.77 -3.79 20.73
N SER A 108 -1.51 -3.35 19.71
CA SER A 108 -2.61 -2.42 19.89
C SER A 108 -3.76 -3.06 20.66
N ILE A 109 -4.17 -4.29 20.32
CA ILE A 109 -5.20 -5.03 21.05
C ILE A 109 -4.82 -5.15 22.53
N TYR A 110 -3.59 -5.55 22.85
CA TYR A 110 -3.16 -5.69 24.25
C TYR A 110 -3.17 -4.36 24.98
N TRP A 111 -2.70 -3.28 24.33
CA TRP A 111 -2.69 -1.96 24.94
C TRP A 111 -4.10 -1.44 25.21
N PHE A 112 -5.00 -1.53 24.22
CA PHE A 112 -6.40 -1.14 24.38
C PHE A 112 -7.11 -2.00 25.43
N THR A 113 -6.83 -3.31 25.49
CA THR A 113 -7.34 -4.22 26.52
C THR A 113 -6.91 -3.76 27.92
N SER A 114 -5.62 -3.47 28.12
CA SER A 114 -5.11 -2.99 29.41
C SER A 114 -5.69 -1.65 29.82
N LEU A 115 -5.79 -0.71 28.87
CA LEU A 115 -6.40 0.58 29.14
C LEU A 115 -7.87 0.41 29.53
N PHE A 116 -8.62 -0.39 28.78
CA PHE A 116 -10.04 -0.61 29.03
C PHE A 116 -10.28 -1.29 30.38
N TYR A 117 -9.48 -2.32 30.70
CA TYR A 117 -9.55 -3.01 31.99
C TYR A 117 -9.26 -2.04 33.14
N LEU A 118 -8.20 -1.23 33.03
CA LEU A 118 -7.85 -0.23 34.04
C LEU A 118 -8.98 0.79 34.25
N LEU A 119 -9.56 1.30 33.17
CA LEU A 119 -10.68 2.25 33.25
C LEU A 119 -11.93 1.60 33.87
N TYR A 120 -12.19 0.33 33.56
CA TYR A 120 -13.34 -0.41 34.08
C TYR A 120 -13.23 -0.62 35.60
N GLU A 121 -12.07 -1.08 36.07
CA GLU A 121 -11.80 -1.28 37.50
C GLU A 121 -11.90 0.02 38.31
N ASN A 122 -11.67 1.17 37.66
CA ASN A 122 -11.82 2.50 38.26
C ASN A 122 -13.20 3.13 38.03
N GLY A 123 -14.15 2.39 37.45
CA GLY A 123 -15.53 2.86 37.20
C GLY A 123 -15.66 3.98 36.17
N LEU A 124 -14.67 4.17 35.30
CA LEU A 124 -14.65 5.20 34.25
C LEU A 124 -15.31 4.74 32.95
N VAL A 125 -15.41 3.43 32.73
CA VAL A 125 -16.14 2.81 31.61
C VAL A 125 -17.11 1.76 32.13
N ASP A 126 -18.25 1.60 31.46
CA ASP A 126 -19.32 0.67 31.82
C ASP A 126 -19.60 -0.30 30.67
N ILE A 127 -19.20 -1.55 30.90
CA ILE A 127 -19.43 -2.67 29.99
C ILE A 127 -20.15 -3.80 30.69
N LYS A 128 -21.01 -4.49 29.92
CA LYS A 128 -21.76 -5.64 30.40
C LYS A 128 -21.51 -6.85 29.51
N PRO A 129 -21.23 -8.02 30.10
CA PRO A 129 -21.12 -9.26 29.34
C PRO A 129 -22.49 -9.59 28.73
N ILE A 130 -22.48 -10.04 27.48
CA ILE A 130 -23.72 -10.43 26.77
C ILE A 130 -24.25 -11.74 27.35
N ASP A 131 -23.37 -12.68 27.67
CA ASP A 131 -23.74 -13.95 28.30
C ASP A 131 -23.51 -13.86 29.82
N GLN A 132 -24.48 -14.32 30.62
CA GLN A 132 -24.46 -14.24 32.10
C GLN A 132 -23.40 -15.12 32.78
N GLY A 133 -22.48 -15.74 32.02
CA GLY A 133 -21.56 -16.78 32.49
C GLY A 133 -20.14 -16.32 32.86
N TYR A 134 -19.76 -15.08 32.57
CA TYR A 134 -18.41 -14.57 32.85
C TYR A 134 -18.41 -13.07 33.14
N GLY A 135 -17.55 -12.65 34.06
CA GLY A 135 -17.30 -11.23 34.36
C GLY A 135 -16.36 -10.58 33.35
N VAL A 136 -15.99 -9.32 33.63
CA VAL A 136 -14.99 -8.61 32.84
C VAL A 136 -13.61 -9.17 33.13
N THR A 137 -13.00 -9.80 32.14
CA THR A 137 -11.64 -10.38 32.23
C THR A 137 -10.75 -9.86 31.10
N PHE A 138 -9.43 -9.89 31.32
CA PHE A 138 -8.47 -9.46 30.31
C PHE A 138 -8.64 -10.22 28.99
N SER A 139 -8.66 -11.56 29.04
CA SER A 139 -8.84 -12.40 27.85
C SER A 139 -10.12 -12.08 27.07
N LYS A 140 -11.23 -11.80 27.75
CA LYS A 140 -12.50 -11.49 27.06
C LYS A 140 -12.52 -10.08 26.49
N LEU A 141 -11.80 -9.13 27.10
CA LEU A 141 -11.60 -7.81 26.50
C LEU A 141 -10.70 -7.90 25.26
N GLN A 142 -9.74 -8.83 25.22
CA GLN A 142 -8.99 -9.10 23.99
C GLN A 142 -9.92 -9.65 22.90
N ASP A 143 -10.79 -10.61 23.25
CA ASP A 143 -11.82 -11.14 22.34
C ASP A 143 -12.70 -10.01 21.80
N PHE A 144 -13.08 -9.03 22.63
CA PHE A 144 -13.88 -7.87 22.24
C PHE A 144 -13.21 -7.03 21.14
N PHE A 145 -11.95 -6.63 21.33
CA PHE A 145 -11.23 -5.85 20.31
C PHE A 145 -10.93 -6.68 19.06
N LEU A 146 -10.61 -7.96 19.22
CA LEU A 146 -10.39 -8.86 18.09
C LEU A 146 -11.68 -9.03 17.26
N TRP A 147 -12.83 -9.19 17.92
CA TRP A 147 -14.13 -9.26 17.27
C TRP A 147 -14.40 -8.00 16.43
N HIS A 148 -14.16 -6.82 16.99
CA HIS A 148 -14.34 -5.54 16.28
C HIS A 148 -13.35 -5.33 15.13
N PHE A 149 -12.14 -5.90 15.23
CA PHE A 149 -11.21 -5.94 14.11
C PHE A 149 -11.73 -6.82 12.97
N LEU A 150 -12.21 -8.03 13.29
CA LEU A 150 -12.74 -8.96 12.30
C LEU A 150 -14.01 -8.44 11.63
N GLU A 151 -14.90 -7.79 12.40
CA GLU A 151 -16.09 -7.10 11.90
C GLU A 151 -15.74 -6.00 10.88
N ALA A 152 -14.63 -5.30 11.07
CA ALA A 152 -14.19 -4.23 10.17
C ALA A 152 -13.72 -4.72 8.78
N ILE A 153 -13.71 -6.04 8.54
CA ILE A 153 -13.39 -6.66 7.24
C ILE A 153 -14.62 -7.42 6.71
N PRO A 154 -15.63 -6.72 6.12
CA PRO A 154 -16.91 -7.31 5.78
C PRO A 154 -16.82 -8.42 4.72
N VAL A 155 -15.77 -8.39 3.89
CA VAL A 155 -15.54 -9.34 2.78
C VAL A 155 -15.60 -10.80 3.22
N PHE A 156 -15.10 -11.11 4.42
CA PHE A 156 -15.01 -12.50 4.88
C PHE A 156 -16.13 -12.91 5.83
N ASN A 157 -16.92 -11.94 6.31
CA ASN A 157 -17.90 -12.13 7.37
C ASN A 157 -17.43 -13.07 8.50
N VAL A 158 -16.19 -12.85 8.98
CA VAL A 158 -15.48 -13.81 9.86
C VAL A 158 -16.24 -14.07 11.17
N PRO A 159 -16.73 -13.03 11.90
CA PRO A 159 -17.37 -13.27 13.18
C PRO A 159 -18.59 -14.19 13.07
N ASP A 160 -19.46 -13.95 12.10
CA ASP A 160 -20.64 -14.80 11.86
C ASP A 160 -20.26 -16.20 11.41
N THR A 161 -19.26 -16.32 10.52
CA THR A 161 -18.81 -17.61 9.97
C THR A 161 -18.20 -18.51 11.04
N LEU A 162 -17.42 -17.94 11.97
CA LEU A 162 -16.81 -18.68 13.08
C LEU A 162 -17.73 -18.80 14.30
N LEU A 163 -18.97 -18.29 14.21
CA LEU A 163 -19.90 -18.17 15.34
C LEU A 163 -19.26 -17.44 16.54
N PHE A 164 -18.33 -16.52 16.26
CA PHE A 164 -17.64 -15.74 17.26
C PHE A 164 -18.53 -14.56 17.66
N LYS A 165 -19.19 -14.69 18.80
CA LYS A 165 -20.08 -13.65 19.34
C LYS A 165 -19.29 -12.53 19.99
N ASN A 166 -19.79 -11.30 19.87
CA ASN A 166 -19.28 -10.17 20.62
C ASN A 166 -19.44 -10.47 22.13
N PRO A 167 -18.39 -10.39 22.96
CA PRO A 167 -18.48 -10.71 24.38
C PRO A 167 -19.15 -9.61 25.22
N TYR A 168 -19.13 -8.34 24.80
CA TYR A 168 -19.61 -7.22 25.60
C TYR A 168 -20.46 -6.22 24.83
N ILE A 169 -21.40 -5.59 25.56
CA ILE A 169 -22.04 -4.33 25.20
C ILE A 169 -21.51 -3.22 26.12
N TYR A 170 -21.40 -2.01 25.59
CA TYR A 170 -21.06 -0.82 26.37
C TYR A 170 -22.24 0.15 26.37
N ILE A 171 -22.38 0.89 27.46
CA ILE A 171 -23.50 1.84 27.66
C ILE A 171 -23.00 3.28 27.65
N ASP A 172 -21.73 3.48 28.02
CA ASP A 172 -21.14 4.81 28.12
C ASP A 172 -20.49 5.29 26.81
N HIS A 173 -20.34 6.62 26.71
CA HIS A 173 -19.73 7.24 25.54
C HIS A 173 -18.22 7.05 25.44
N LEU A 174 -17.50 6.93 26.56
CA LEU A 174 -16.04 6.82 26.58
C LEU A 174 -15.59 5.48 25.95
N SER A 175 -16.27 4.38 26.27
CA SER A 175 -16.12 3.09 25.62
C SER A 175 -16.29 3.17 24.10
N GLY A 176 -17.32 3.90 23.64
CA GLY A 176 -17.55 4.17 22.23
C GLY A 176 -16.41 4.96 21.57
N TRP A 177 -15.88 5.99 22.23
CA TRP A 177 -14.74 6.77 21.73
C TRP A 177 -13.44 5.96 21.69
N LEU A 178 -13.17 5.14 22.71
CA LEU A 178 -12.01 4.24 22.73
C LEU A 178 -12.09 3.24 21.59
N LEU A 179 -13.27 2.66 21.37
CA LEU A 179 -13.49 1.74 20.26
C LEU A 179 -13.36 2.43 18.89
N LEU A 180 -13.87 3.65 18.75
CA LEU A 180 -13.70 4.43 17.54
C LEU A 180 -12.22 4.76 17.28
N ALA A 181 -11.47 5.13 18.32
CA ALA A 181 -10.03 5.33 18.22
C ALA A 181 -9.31 4.05 17.77
N PHE A 182 -9.68 2.90 18.31
CA PHE A 182 -9.17 1.61 17.83
C PHE A 182 -9.50 1.39 16.34
N LYS A 183 -10.76 1.60 15.91
CA LYS A 183 -11.17 1.43 14.50
C LYS A 183 -10.42 2.38 13.55
N VAL A 184 -10.22 3.64 13.91
CA VAL A 184 -9.62 4.64 13.01
C VAL A 184 -8.09 4.64 13.07
N VAL A 185 -7.51 4.60 14.26
CA VAL A 185 -6.05 4.76 14.46
C VAL A 185 -5.30 3.45 14.24
N VAL A 186 -5.94 2.31 14.50
CA VAL A 186 -5.30 0.98 14.40
C VAL A 186 -5.75 0.25 13.14
N ILE A 187 -7.06 0.01 12.99
CA ILE A 187 -7.55 -0.87 11.93
C ILE A 187 -7.31 -0.25 10.54
N ALA A 188 -7.64 1.03 10.34
CA ALA A 188 -7.55 1.64 9.01
C ALA A 188 -6.12 1.63 8.42
N PRO A 189 -5.05 2.03 9.16
CA PRO A 189 -3.68 1.92 8.66
C PRO A 189 -3.24 0.47 8.38
N ILE A 190 -3.67 -0.48 9.20
CA ILE A 190 -3.34 -1.92 9.03
C ILE A 190 -3.98 -2.47 7.76
N ILE A 191 -5.29 -2.27 7.57
CA ILE A 191 -5.99 -2.70 6.35
C ILE A 191 -5.35 -2.06 5.12
N ALA A 192 -5.10 -0.76 5.17
CA ALA A 192 -4.52 -0.05 4.04
C ALA A 192 -3.09 -0.53 3.72
N THR A 193 -2.31 -0.95 4.73
CA THR A 193 -0.99 -1.56 4.52
C THR A 193 -1.08 -2.94 3.87
N ILE A 194 -2.01 -3.78 4.32
CA ILE A 194 -2.24 -5.12 3.76
C ILE A 194 -2.72 -5.03 2.31
N LEU A 195 -3.66 -4.14 2.00
CA LEU A 195 -4.17 -3.94 0.64
C LEU A 195 -3.06 -3.52 -0.33
N ILE A 196 -2.23 -2.55 0.07
CA ILE A 196 -1.08 -2.12 -0.76
C ILE A 196 -0.07 -3.26 -0.89
N ALA A 197 0.19 -4.03 0.17
CA ALA A 197 1.10 -5.17 0.10
C ALA A 197 0.59 -6.25 -0.87
N ILE A 198 -0.71 -6.55 -0.88
CA ILE A 198 -1.36 -7.47 -1.83
C ILE A 198 -1.25 -6.94 -3.26
N GLU A 199 -1.55 -5.65 -3.47
CA GLU A 199 -1.44 -5.01 -4.78
C GLU A 199 -0.01 -5.02 -5.30
N SER A 200 0.96 -4.79 -4.41
CA SER A 200 2.38 -4.86 -4.74
C SER A 200 2.85 -6.27 -5.11
N ARG A 201 2.24 -7.33 -4.54
CA ARG A 201 2.51 -8.75 -4.92
C ARG A 201 1.87 -9.14 -6.25
N LYS A 202 0.82 -8.44 -6.70
CA LYS A 202 0.26 -8.64 -8.04
C LYS A 202 1.19 -8.12 -9.13
N GLN A 203 2.12 -7.22 -8.79
CA GLN A 203 3.26 -6.95 -9.66
C GLN A 203 4.26 -8.11 -9.49
N PRO A 204 4.51 -8.92 -10.53
CA PRO A 204 5.38 -10.08 -10.39
C PRO A 204 6.79 -9.65 -9.99
N ASP A 205 7.31 -10.25 -8.91
CA ASP A 205 8.71 -10.13 -8.43
C ASP A 205 9.76 -10.55 -9.50
N THR A 206 9.33 -11.05 -10.66
CA THR A 206 10.16 -11.28 -11.84
C THR A 206 9.62 -10.45 -13.00
N LEU A 207 10.04 -9.19 -13.10
CA LEU A 207 10.10 -8.51 -14.39
C LEU A 207 11.20 -9.20 -15.20
N ASP A 208 10.90 -10.39 -15.75
CA ASP A 208 11.74 -11.00 -16.76
C ASP A 208 11.85 -10.04 -17.94
N PHE A 209 12.97 -10.07 -18.65
CA PHE A 209 13.15 -9.16 -19.78
C PHE A 209 12.12 -9.48 -20.85
N LYS A 210 11.45 -8.44 -21.36
CA LYS A 210 10.43 -8.56 -22.40
C LYS A 210 10.84 -7.73 -23.60
N THR A 211 10.56 -8.27 -24.78
CA THR A 211 10.68 -7.56 -26.06
C THR A 211 9.29 -7.47 -26.66
N MET A 212 8.89 -6.27 -27.07
CA MET A 212 7.60 -5.97 -27.68
C MET A 212 7.81 -5.15 -28.95
N GLN A 213 7.09 -5.51 -30.00
CA GLN A 213 6.87 -4.65 -31.16
C GLN A 213 5.58 -3.86 -30.92
N LEU A 214 5.55 -2.56 -31.23
CA LEU A 214 4.35 -1.75 -31.12
C LEU A 214 3.26 -2.29 -32.07
N THR A 215 2.05 -2.50 -31.55
CA THR A 215 0.89 -2.95 -32.34
C THR A 215 0.06 -1.76 -32.83
N GLY A 216 -0.84 -1.98 -33.79
CA GLY A 216 -1.75 -0.94 -34.28
C GLY A 216 -2.88 -0.59 -33.31
N ASP A 217 -3.18 -1.48 -32.36
CA ASP A 217 -4.29 -1.33 -31.41
C ASP A 217 -4.05 -0.17 -30.44
N TYR A 218 -5.00 0.76 -30.39
CA TYR A 218 -4.97 1.90 -29.48
C TYR A 218 -6.30 2.01 -28.73
N TYR A 219 -6.28 2.73 -27.61
CA TYR A 219 -7.50 3.25 -27.01
C TYR A 219 -7.51 4.77 -27.12
N SER A 220 -8.69 5.34 -27.33
CA SER A 220 -8.87 6.79 -27.28
C SER A 220 -8.78 7.25 -25.83
N ALA A 221 -7.78 8.08 -25.53
CA ALA A 221 -7.65 8.72 -24.24
C ALA A 221 -8.73 9.80 -24.06
N PRO A 222 -9.06 10.16 -22.80
CA PRO A 222 -10.04 11.22 -22.52
C PRO A 222 -9.68 12.56 -23.17
N ASP A 223 -8.41 12.80 -23.46
CA ASP A 223 -7.92 14.01 -24.10
C ASP A 223 -8.03 14.00 -25.63
N GLY A 224 -8.54 12.94 -26.24
CA GLY A 224 -8.71 12.81 -27.68
C GLY A 224 -7.48 12.24 -28.42
N SER A 225 -6.39 11.94 -27.70
CA SER A 225 -5.23 11.27 -28.27
C SER A 225 -5.42 9.75 -28.38
N GLU A 226 -4.69 9.13 -29.30
CA GLU A 226 -4.61 7.68 -29.44
C GLU A 226 -3.43 7.16 -28.61
N ILE A 227 -3.73 6.35 -27.59
CA ILE A 227 -2.69 5.79 -26.72
C ILE A 227 -2.50 4.30 -26.97
N ARG A 228 -1.26 3.93 -27.25
CA ARG A 228 -0.78 2.54 -27.34
C ARG A 228 0.12 2.29 -26.15
N LYS A 229 -0.35 1.46 -25.21
CA LYS A 229 0.47 1.09 -24.05
C LYS A 229 1.65 0.25 -24.55
N PHE A 230 2.87 0.59 -24.13
CA PHE A 230 4.07 -0.10 -24.58
C PHE A 230 4.57 -1.07 -23.50
N MET A 231 5.71 -0.81 -22.85
CA MET A 231 6.24 -1.62 -21.75
C MET A 231 6.18 -0.84 -20.43
N ASP A 232 5.97 -1.56 -19.32
CA ASP A 232 6.05 -1.02 -17.97
C ASP A 232 6.98 -1.84 -17.08
N MET A 233 7.54 -1.17 -16.09
CA MET A 233 8.35 -1.72 -15.01
C MET A 233 7.82 -1.13 -13.69
N ASN A 234 8.33 -1.60 -12.56
CA ASN A 234 7.91 -1.13 -11.23
C ASN A 234 8.09 0.39 -10.98
N ARG A 235 9.02 1.04 -11.70
CA ARG A 235 9.35 2.47 -11.51
C ARG A 235 8.80 3.41 -12.58
N GLY A 236 8.21 2.86 -13.64
CA GLY A 236 7.64 3.67 -14.70
C GLY A 236 7.19 2.84 -15.90
N GLY A 237 6.55 3.49 -16.86
CA GLY A 237 6.12 2.84 -18.09
C GLY A 237 6.16 3.76 -19.29
N LEU A 238 6.19 3.15 -20.47
CA LEU A 238 6.16 3.83 -21.75
C LEU A 238 4.77 3.69 -22.40
N ALA A 239 4.34 4.77 -23.04
CA ALA A 239 3.21 4.78 -23.94
C ALA A 239 3.60 5.48 -25.23
N HIS A 240 3.05 5.03 -26.35
CA HIS A 240 3.12 5.74 -27.61
C HIS A 240 1.82 6.51 -27.81
N CYS A 241 1.94 7.82 -27.93
CA CYS A 241 0.82 8.73 -28.16
C CYS A 241 0.82 9.20 -29.60
N THR A 242 -0.37 9.26 -30.20
CA THR A 242 -0.59 9.86 -31.52
C THR A 242 -1.76 10.83 -31.46
N LEU A 243 -1.58 11.99 -32.08
CA LEU A 243 -2.66 12.96 -32.30
C LEU A 243 -2.81 13.19 -33.81
N PRO A 244 -4.00 12.94 -34.40
CA PRO A 244 -4.21 13.11 -35.83
C PRO A 244 -4.01 14.58 -36.26
N PRO A 245 -3.82 14.85 -37.56
CA PRO A 245 -3.78 16.20 -38.10
C PRO A 245 -4.96 17.06 -37.61
N GLU A 246 -4.68 18.33 -37.35
CA GLU A 246 -5.63 19.30 -36.77
C GLU A 246 -6.16 18.96 -35.36
N GLY A 247 -5.71 17.85 -34.76
CA GLY A 247 -6.13 17.46 -33.42
C GLY A 247 -5.69 18.47 -32.36
N ILE A 248 -6.55 18.70 -31.38
CA ILE A 248 -6.29 19.49 -30.18
C ILE A 248 -6.71 18.66 -28.99
N SER A 249 -5.79 18.42 -28.04
CA SER A 249 -6.10 17.64 -26.87
C SER A 249 -6.95 18.41 -25.86
N ILE A 250 -7.68 17.69 -25.01
CA ILE A 250 -8.35 18.31 -23.85
C ILE A 250 -7.29 18.73 -22.84
N PRO A 251 -7.38 19.93 -22.24
CA PRO A 251 -6.43 20.35 -21.21
C PRO A 251 -6.60 19.49 -19.95
N VAL A 252 -5.50 18.93 -19.46
CA VAL A 252 -5.48 18.04 -18.30
C VAL A 252 -4.32 18.37 -17.35
N ALA A 253 -4.40 17.80 -16.15
CA ALA A 253 -3.31 17.75 -15.18
C ALA A 253 -3.27 16.37 -14.51
N HIS A 254 -2.08 15.91 -14.15
CA HIS A 254 -1.87 14.64 -13.47
C HIS A 254 -1.81 14.82 -11.95
N LYS A 255 -2.37 13.86 -11.20
CA LYS A 255 -2.48 13.88 -9.73
C LYS A 255 -1.22 13.38 -9.05
N THR A 256 -0.60 12.34 -9.61
CA THR A 256 0.42 11.51 -8.95
C THR A 256 1.61 11.16 -9.84
N VAL A 257 1.52 11.33 -11.17
CA VAL A 257 2.63 11.01 -12.09
C VAL A 257 3.30 12.24 -12.69
N GLU A 258 4.59 12.10 -12.96
CA GLU A 258 5.36 12.99 -13.83
C GLU A 258 5.57 12.31 -15.18
N GLU A 259 5.72 13.11 -16.25
CA GLU A 259 5.98 12.61 -17.58
C GLU A 259 7.20 13.23 -18.26
N ILE A 260 7.86 12.43 -19.11
CA ILE A 260 8.85 12.88 -20.08
C ILE A 260 8.36 12.48 -21.46
N TRP A 261 8.28 13.43 -22.39
CA TRP A 261 7.83 13.20 -23.75
C TRP A 261 8.98 13.33 -24.73
N PHE A 262 9.11 12.37 -25.64
CA PHE A 262 10.08 12.41 -26.74
C PHE A 262 9.35 12.30 -28.07
N PHE A 263 9.41 13.37 -28.87
CA PHE A 263 8.71 13.47 -30.14
C PHE A 263 9.48 12.74 -31.24
N ILE A 264 8.75 11.94 -32.02
CA ILE A 264 9.33 11.03 -33.03
C ILE A 264 8.77 11.26 -34.43
N GLN A 265 7.63 11.93 -34.58
CA GLN A 265 7.02 12.23 -35.87
C GLN A 265 6.08 13.46 -35.78
N GLY A 266 5.95 14.20 -36.88
CA GLY A 266 5.02 15.30 -37.02
C GLY A 266 5.46 16.60 -36.34
N ASN A 267 4.67 17.65 -36.53
CA ASN A 267 4.89 18.96 -35.94
C ASN A 267 3.69 19.37 -35.10
N GLY A 268 3.95 19.96 -33.94
CA GLY A 268 2.90 20.37 -33.04
C GLY A 268 3.33 21.48 -32.10
N GLN A 269 2.46 21.74 -31.14
CA GLN A 269 2.73 22.65 -30.04
C GLN A 269 2.24 22.05 -28.73
N VAL A 270 3.01 22.31 -27.66
CA VAL A 270 2.63 21.92 -26.30
C VAL A 270 2.56 23.16 -25.43
N TRP A 271 1.38 23.41 -24.87
CA TRP A 271 1.16 24.41 -23.83
C TRP A 271 1.33 23.76 -22.46
N ARG A 272 2.05 24.44 -21.56
CA ARG A 272 2.26 24.02 -20.17
C ARG A 272 2.13 25.20 -19.23
N LYS A 273 1.49 24.96 -18.08
CA LYS A 273 1.38 25.92 -16.99
C LYS A 273 1.71 25.27 -15.64
N GLN A 274 2.63 25.89 -14.91
CA GLN A 274 3.08 25.47 -13.59
C GLN A 274 3.18 26.70 -12.67
N GLY A 275 2.24 26.82 -11.73
CA GLY A 275 2.10 28.02 -10.92
C GLY A 275 1.88 29.26 -11.80
N ASP A 276 2.77 30.24 -11.67
CA ASP A 276 2.73 31.49 -12.45
C ASP A 276 3.45 31.38 -13.81
N ARG A 277 4.22 30.30 -14.04
CA ARG A 277 4.91 30.07 -15.33
C ARG A 277 3.96 29.44 -16.33
N GLU A 278 3.88 30.01 -17.53
CA GLU A 278 3.05 29.53 -18.63
C GLU A 278 3.82 29.68 -19.95
N GLU A 279 3.88 28.61 -20.75
CA GLU A 279 4.64 28.59 -22.01
C GLU A 279 3.98 27.71 -23.07
N VAL A 280 4.18 28.09 -24.33
CA VAL A 280 3.88 27.27 -25.51
C VAL A 280 5.21 27.00 -26.21
N VAL A 281 5.48 25.74 -26.52
CA VAL A 281 6.69 25.32 -27.23
C VAL A 281 6.31 24.58 -28.51
N ASP A 282 6.98 24.91 -29.61
CA ASP A 282 6.92 24.13 -30.85
C ASP A 282 7.66 22.80 -30.65
N VAL A 283 7.10 21.71 -31.18
CA VAL A 283 7.65 20.37 -31.04
C VAL A 283 7.71 19.66 -32.38
N ASP A 284 8.80 18.93 -32.59
CA ASP A 284 9.12 18.18 -33.80
C ASP A 284 10.00 16.95 -33.45
N PRO A 285 10.31 16.05 -34.40
CA PRO A 285 11.12 14.87 -34.12
C PRO A 285 12.48 15.21 -33.50
N GLY A 286 12.75 14.67 -32.32
CA GLY A 286 13.94 14.96 -31.53
C GLY A 286 13.72 15.93 -30.37
N THR A 287 12.56 16.61 -30.33
CA THR A 287 12.19 17.44 -29.18
C THR A 287 11.87 16.57 -27.95
N CYS A 288 12.41 16.95 -26.78
CA CYS A 288 12.18 16.28 -25.51
C CYS A 288 11.72 17.29 -24.45
N LEU A 289 10.64 16.99 -23.73
CA LEU A 289 10.10 17.87 -22.70
C LEU A 289 9.61 17.11 -21.48
N THR A 290 9.38 17.83 -20.39
CA THR A 290 8.86 17.30 -19.14
C THR A 290 7.50 17.90 -18.78
N ILE A 291 6.70 17.10 -18.08
CA ILE A 291 5.42 17.44 -17.46
C ILE A 291 5.49 17.02 -15.97
N PRO A 292 5.97 17.89 -15.06
CA PRO A 292 5.94 17.62 -13.63
C PRO A 292 4.52 17.42 -13.09
N THR A 293 4.37 16.78 -11.93
CA THR A 293 3.06 16.52 -11.30
C THR A 293 2.29 17.83 -11.08
N GLY A 294 0.98 17.83 -11.37
CA GLY A 294 0.12 19.02 -11.24
C GLY A 294 0.30 20.09 -12.33
N THR A 295 1.20 19.89 -13.30
CA THR A 295 1.32 20.79 -14.46
C THR A 295 0.04 20.70 -15.28
N HIS A 296 -0.54 21.84 -15.63
CA HIS A 296 -1.62 21.89 -16.59
C HIS A 296 -1.01 21.88 -17.97
N PHE A 297 -1.48 21.00 -18.85
CA PHE A 297 -0.96 20.92 -20.20
C PHE A 297 -2.04 20.62 -21.22
N GLN A 298 -1.75 20.99 -22.46
CA GLN A 298 -2.56 20.77 -23.64
C GLN A 298 -1.59 20.70 -24.81
N PHE A 299 -1.93 19.98 -25.87
CA PHE A 299 -1.10 19.89 -27.06
C PHE A 299 -1.97 19.86 -28.31
N ARG A 300 -1.42 20.34 -29.42
CA ARG A 300 -2.10 20.32 -30.71
C ARG A 300 -1.16 19.90 -31.82
N ASN A 301 -1.72 19.27 -32.83
CA ASN A 301 -1.04 18.98 -34.07
C ASN A 301 -1.17 20.18 -35.01
N THR A 302 -0.04 20.72 -35.46
CA THR A 302 0.03 21.86 -36.39
C THR A 302 0.48 21.43 -37.79
N GLY A 303 0.85 20.17 -37.98
CA GLY A 303 1.29 19.60 -39.24
C GLY A 303 0.17 18.91 -40.03
N SER A 304 0.54 18.43 -41.22
CA SER A 304 -0.34 17.64 -42.11
C SER A 304 -0.25 16.13 -41.88
N GLU A 305 0.70 15.68 -41.06
CA GLU A 305 0.85 14.29 -40.63
C GLU A 305 0.53 14.14 -39.14
N SER A 306 0.37 12.91 -38.65
CA SER A 306 0.10 12.67 -37.24
C SER A 306 1.29 13.07 -36.36
N LEU A 307 1.02 13.80 -35.28
CA LEU A 307 1.99 14.11 -34.24
C LEU A 307 2.14 12.88 -33.34
N SER A 308 3.33 12.29 -33.29
CA SER A 308 3.59 11.09 -32.47
C SER A 308 4.78 11.27 -31.54
N PHE A 309 4.63 10.77 -30.31
CA PHE A 309 5.63 10.89 -29.27
C PHE A 309 5.54 9.74 -28.27
N ILE A 310 6.68 9.44 -27.63
CA ILE A 310 6.78 8.47 -26.55
C ILE A 310 6.64 9.22 -25.22
N ILE A 311 5.75 8.72 -24.37
CA ILE A 311 5.53 9.21 -23.01
C ILE A 311 6.17 8.22 -22.05
N ALA A 312 7.09 8.69 -21.22
CA ALA A 312 7.55 7.97 -20.05
C ALA A 312 6.84 8.51 -18.81
N THR A 313 6.19 7.63 -18.04
CA THR A 313 5.50 7.95 -16.79
C THR A 313 6.32 7.46 -15.61
N MET A 314 6.47 8.29 -14.57
CA MET A 314 7.09 7.91 -13.29
C MET A 314 6.23 8.46 -12.13
N PRO A 315 5.65 7.59 -11.27
CA PRO A 315 5.59 6.12 -11.31
C PRO A 315 4.74 5.58 -12.50
N PRO A 316 4.54 4.24 -12.65
CA PRO A 316 3.68 3.71 -13.71
C PRO A 316 2.27 4.29 -13.70
N TRP A 317 1.70 4.46 -14.90
CA TRP A 317 0.34 4.99 -15.08
C TRP A 317 -0.71 4.25 -14.21
N PRO A 318 -1.35 4.92 -13.23
CA PRO A 318 -2.22 4.25 -12.26
C PRO A 318 -3.64 4.01 -12.79
N GLY A 319 -4.00 4.57 -13.95
CA GLY A 319 -5.27 4.33 -14.63
C GLY A 319 -5.98 5.61 -15.08
N LYS A 320 -7.17 5.46 -15.66
CA LYS A 320 -7.90 6.55 -16.34
C LYS A 320 -8.26 7.75 -15.43
N GLN A 321 -8.32 7.53 -14.11
CA GLN A 321 -8.65 8.57 -13.12
C GLN A 321 -7.47 9.50 -12.80
N GLU A 322 -6.29 9.24 -13.36
CA GLU A 322 -5.07 10.02 -13.16
C GLU A 322 -5.17 11.40 -13.81
N ALA A 323 -5.63 11.46 -15.07
CA ALA A 323 -5.83 12.70 -15.80
C ALA A 323 -7.10 13.42 -15.32
N VAL A 324 -6.91 14.60 -14.72
CA VAL A 324 -8.00 15.49 -14.33
C VAL A 324 -8.16 16.56 -15.39
N LYS A 325 -9.38 16.73 -15.89
CA LYS A 325 -9.72 17.80 -16.82
C LYS A 325 -9.53 19.17 -16.16
N VAL A 326 -8.79 20.04 -16.84
CA VAL A 326 -8.63 21.44 -16.44
C VAL A 326 -9.75 22.26 -17.08
N GLN A 327 -10.33 23.20 -16.33
CA GLN A 327 -11.49 23.98 -16.81
C GLN A 327 -11.17 24.85 -18.03
N LYS A 328 -9.96 25.41 -18.10
CA LYS A 328 -9.50 26.30 -19.17
C LYS A 328 -8.15 25.83 -19.70
N GLY A 329 -8.12 25.50 -20.98
CA GLY A 329 -6.89 25.27 -21.76
C GLY A 329 -6.44 26.54 -22.48
N TYR A 330 -5.35 26.42 -23.23
CA TYR A 330 -4.83 27.51 -24.06
C TYR A 330 -5.54 27.59 -25.43
N TRP A 331 -5.90 26.44 -25.99
CA TRP A 331 -6.64 26.36 -27.24
C TRP A 331 -8.09 25.92 -26.99
N GLU A 332 -9.02 26.53 -27.72
CA GLU A 332 -10.42 26.11 -27.72
C GLU A 332 -10.57 24.80 -28.49
N LEU A 333 -11.34 23.86 -27.91
CA LEU A 333 -11.71 22.63 -28.59
C LEU A 333 -12.69 22.99 -29.71
N ARG A 334 -12.37 22.58 -30.94
CA ARG A 334 -13.30 22.72 -32.07
C ARG A 334 -14.54 21.85 -31.77
N ARG A 335 -15.73 22.45 -31.86
CA ARG A 335 -17.02 21.78 -31.66
C ARG A 335 -17.40 20.91 -32.84
#